data_AF-A0A0H3KMQ4-F1
#
_entry.id   AF-A0A0H3KMQ4-F1
#
_cell.length_a   1.000
_cell.length_b   1.000
_cell.length_c   1.000
_cell.angle_alpha   90.00
_cell.angle_beta   90.00
_cell.angle_gamma   90.00
#
_symmetry.space_group_name_H-M   'P 1'
#
loop_
_entity.id
_entity.type
_entity.pdbx_description
1 polymer ?
#
loop_
_entity_poly.entity_id
_entity_poly.type
_entity_poly.pdbx_seq_one_letter_code
_entity_poly.pdbx_strand_id
1 'polypeptide(L)'
;MDKINDGGPAFPATWANDSDLNAIAPNGQVCPPFSSIPLPGMSLRDYFAAKVMQGALADSNVTLEKAGDADILAKASYRIADAMLRARGEA
;
A
#
# COMPACT_ATOMS: atom_id res chain seq x y z
N MET A 1 -7.09 -9.55 -19.11
CA MET A 1 -6.87 -8.93 -17.79
C MET A 1 -6.46 -7.50 -18.03
N ASP A 2 -7.33 -6.54 -17.74
CA ASP A 2 -6.95 -5.13 -17.79
C ASP A 2 -5.89 -4.87 -16.72
N LYS A 3 -4.83 -4.15 -17.11
CA LYS A 3 -3.75 -3.77 -16.21
C LYS A 3 -4.33 -2.80 -15.18
N ILE A 4 -4.37 -3.21 -13.91
CA ILE A 4 -4.73 -2.30 -12.81
C ILE A 4 -3.63 -1.24 -12.75
N ASN A 5 -4.02 0.03 -12.94
CA ASN A 5 -3.11 1.15 -12.83
C ASN A 5 -3.03 1.59 -11.37
N ASP A 6 -2.02 1.07 -10.68
CA ASP A 6 -1.94 1.08 -9.22
C ASP A 6 -1.03 2.20 -8.67
N GLY A 7 -0.49 3.03 -9.57
CA GLY A 7 0.37 4.17 -9.24
C GLY A 7 1.80 3.80 -8.83
N GLY A 8 2.20 2.53 -8.95
CA GLY A 8 3.51 2.06 -8.51
C GLY A 8 3.64 1.93 -6.98
N PRO A 9 4.87 1.78 -6.45
CA PRO A 9 5.07 1.48 -5.05
C PRO A 9 4.92 2.72 -4.15
N ALA A 10 4.12 2.60 -3.10
CA ALA A 10 4.17 3.46 -1.92
C ALA A 10 5.29 3.01 -0.97
N PHE A 11 6.16 3.96 -0.64
CA PHE A 11 7.31 3.81 0.27
C PHE A 11 8.27 2.67 -0.11
N PRO A 12 8.76 2.63 -1.37
CA PRO A 12 9.84 1.71 -1.72
C PRO A 12 11.08 2.06 -0.90
N ALA A 13 11.80 1.03 -0.45
CA ALA A 13 13.03 1.19 0.30
C ALA A 13 14.08 0.19 -0.19
N THR A 14 15.32 0.38 0.25
CA THR A 14 16.41 -0.56 0.02
C THR A 14 16.94 -0.98 1.38
N TRP A 15 17.10 -2.28 1.57
CA TRP A 15 17.75 -2.81 2.76
C TRP A 15 19.17 -3.23 2.41
N ALA A 16 20.15 -2.64 3.10
CA ALA A 16 21.55 -2.93 2.92
C ALA A 16 22.06 -3.79 4.09
N ASN A 17 22.84 -4.80 3.76
CA ASN A 17 23.62 -5.58 4.71
C ASN A 17 25.09 -5.22 4.54
N ASP A 18 25.66 -4.56 5.54
CA ASP A 18 27.06 -4.13 5.60
C ASP A 18 27.94 -5.06 6.45
N SER A 19 27.39 -6.21 6.87
CA SER A 19 28.11 -7.20 7.66
C SER A 19 28.76 -8.29 6.80
N ASP A 20 29.66 -9.07 7.42
CA ASP A 20 30.29 -10.25 6.83
C ASP A 20 29.39 -11.51 6.81
N LEU A 21 28.18 -11.43 7.36
CA LEU A 21 27.25 -12.57 7.49
C LEU A 21 25.97 -12.36 6.69
N ASN A 22 25.27 -13.44 6.36
CA ASN A 22 23.91 -13.35 5.81
C ASN A 22 22.97 -12.72 6.84
N ALA A 23 22.17 -11.76 6.41
CA ALA A 23 21.14 -11.12 7.23
C ALA A 23 19.73 -11.46 6.70
N ILE A 24 18.72 -11.47 7.57
CA ILE A 24 17.32 -11.68 7.19
C ILE A 24 16.58 -10.34 7.18
N ALA A 25 16.03 -9.99 6.02
CA ALA A 25 15.33 -8.74 5.80
C ALA A 25 13.99 -8.70 6.52
N PRO A 26 13.40 -7.51 6.73
CA PRO A 26 12.05 -7.40 7.27
C PRO A 26 10.98 -8.17 6.46
N ASN A 27 11.22 -8.39 5.17
CA ASN A 27 10.35 -9.19 4.30
C ASN A 27 10.70 -10.70 4.27
N GLY A 28 11.61 -11.16 5.14
CA GLY A 28 12.05 -12.54 5.25
C GLY A 28 13.09 -13.00 4.22
N GLN A 29 13.49 -12.14 3.27
CA GLN A 29 14.52 -12.50 2.30
C GLN A 29 15.92 -12.50 2.94
N VAL A 30 16.76 -13.45 2.53
CA VAL A 30 18.17 -13.45 2.89
C VAL A 30 18.90 -12.38 2.06
N CYS A 31 19.59 -11.47 2.73
CA CYS A 31 20.49 -10.49 2.11
C CYS A 31 21.94 -10.90 2.39
N PRO A 32 22.72 -11.26 1.34
CA PRO A 32 24.13 -11.60 1.48
C PRO A 32 25.00 -10.48 2.08
N PRO A 33 26.20 -10.80 2.58
CA PRO A 33 27.19 -9.81 3.01
C PRO A 33 27.44 -8.73 1.97
N PHE A 34 27.59 -7.48 2.42
CA PHE A 34 27.90 -6.32 1.58
C PHE A 34 26.99 -6.14 0.36
N SER A 35 25.72 -6.51 0.50
CA SER A 35 24.73 -6.44 -0.58
C SER A 35 23.52 -5.62 -0.17
N SER A 36 22.65 -5.34 -1.14
CA SER A 36 21.38 -4.70 -0.86
C SER A 36 20.26 -5.36 -1.64
N ILE A 37 19.06 -5.37 -1.04
CA ILE A 37 17.85 -5.87 -1.68
C ILE A 37 16.76 -4.80 -1.69
N PRO A 38 15.92 -4.76 -2.73
CA PRO A 38 14.78 -3.86 -2.75
C PRO A 38 13.68 -4.36 -1.80
N LEU A 39 13.14 -3.45 -1.00
CA LEU A 39 11.88 -3.61 -0.31
C LEU A 39 10.81 -2.89 -1.13
N PRO A 40 9.92 -3.63 -1.84
CA PRO A 40 9.05 -3.05 -2.85
C PRO A 40 7.97 -2.11 -2.29
N GLY A 41 7.71 -2.11 -0.98
CA GLY A 41 6.65 -1.31 -0.37
C GLY A 41 5.25 -1.90 -0.62
N MET A 42 4.23 -1.03 -0.59
CA MET A 42 2.82 -1.36 -0.88
C MET A 42 2.41 -0.74 -2.22
N SER A 43 1.25 -1.06 -2.78
CA SER A 43 0.71 -0.29 -3.91
C SER A 43 0.32 1.13 -3.47
N LEU A 44 0.62 2.15 -4.28
CA LEU A 44 0.21 3.53 -4.02
C LEU A 44 -1.31 3.68 -3.95
N ARG A 45 -2.03 2.93 -4.78
CA ARG A 45 -3.48 2.80 -4.73
C ARG A 45 -3.97 2.33 -3.37
N ASP A 46 -3.38 1.25 -2.86
CA ASP A 46 -3.76 0.65 -1.57
C ASP A 46 -3.45 1.61 -0.42
N TYR A 47 -2.33 2.33 -0.50
CA TYR A 47 -2.01 3.36 0.47
C TYR A 47 -3.06 4.48 0.50
N PHE A 48 -3.46 5.02 -0.66
CA PHE A 48 -4.53 6.02 -0.71
C PHE A 48 -5.86 5.47 -0.21
N ALA A 49 -6.24 4.25 -0.60
CA ALA A 49 -7.45 3.62 -0.11
C ALA A 49 -7.43 3.48 1.43
N ALA A 50 -6.30 3.06 2.00
CA ALA A 50 -6.14 2.97 3.46
C ALA A 50 -6.28 4.34 4.14
N LYS A 51 -5.71 5.41 3.56
CA LYS A 51 -5.87 6.79 4.08
C LYS A 51 -7.32 7.26 4.04
N VAL A 52 -8.06 6.94 2.97
CA VAL A 52 -9.48 7.28 2.84
C VAL A 52 -10.31 6.52 3.88
N MET A 53 -10.09 5.22 4.01
CA MET A 53 -10.76 4.38 5.02
C MET A 53 -10.48 4.88 6.43
N GLN A 54 -9.21 5.22 6.74
CA GLN A 54 -8.82 5.79 8.03
C GLN A 54 -9.56 7.09 8.33
N GLY A 55 -9.66 8.00 7.35
CA GLY A 55 -10.38 9.26 7.51
C GLY A 55 -11.89 9.06 7.68
N ALA A 56 -12.49 8.15 6.89
CA ALA A 56 -13.91 7.84 6.98
C ALA A 56 -14.30 7.22 8.33
N LEU A 57 -13.49 6.29 8.86
CA LEU A 57 -13.74 5.64 10.15
C LEU A 57 -13.42 6.53 11.36
N ALA A 58 -12.81 7.70 11.15
CA ALA A 58 -12.63 8.69 12.22
C ALA A 58 -13.92 9.47 12.50
N ASP A 59 -14.89 9.47 11.58
CA ASP A 59 -16.23 10.05 11.81
C ASP A 59 -17.09 9.08 12.61
N SER A 60 -17.54 9.51 13.79
CA SER A 60 -18.40 8.70 14.67
C SER A 60 -19.76 8.34 14.07
N ASN A 61 -20.18 9.01 12.99
CA ASN A 61 -21.41 8.69 12.27
C ASN A 61 -21.24 7.52 11.30
N VAL A 62 -20.00 7.13 10.97
CA VAL A 62 -19.71 5.98 10.12
C VAL A 62 -19.65 4.74 10.99
N THR A 63 -20.71 3.92 10.92
CA THR A 63 -20.76 2.61 11.58
C THR A 63 -20.66 1.48 10.56
N LEU A 64 -20.12 0.34 10.98
CA LEU A 64 -19.98 -0.88 10.16
C LEU A 64 -20.86 -2.02 10.73
N GLU A 65 -22.09 -1.69 11.12
CA GLU A 65 -22.98 -2.60 11.84
C GLU A 65 -23.81 -3.49 10.90
N LYS A 66 -24.07 -3.04 9.67
CA LYS A 66 -24.89 -3.78 8.72
C LYS A 66 -24.01 -4.61 7.79
N ALA A 67 -24.57 -5.74 7.35
CA ALA A 67 -23.95 -6.56 6.33
C ALA A 67 -23.72 -5.72 5.06
N GLY A 68 -22.47 -5.66 4.60
CA GLY A 68 -22.06 -4.93 3.41
C GLY A 68 -21.55 -3.51 3.63
N ASP A 69 -21.64 -2.94 4.84
CA ASP A 69 -21.10 -1.59 5.12
C ASP A 69 -19.58 -1.53 4.86
N ALA A 70 -18.85 -2.56 5.30
CA ALA A 70 -17.42 -2.69 5.06
C ALA A 70 -17.09 -2.76 3.55
N ASP A 71 -17.89 -3.49 2.77
CA ASP A 71 -17.70 -3.61 1.32
C ASP A 71 -17.96 -2.28 0.60
N ILE A 72 -18.97 -1.53 1.05
CA ILE A 72 -19.29 -0.20 0.52
C ILE A 72 -18.14 0.76 0.81
N LEU A 73 -17.64 0.77 2.04
CA LEU A 73 -16.52 1.61 2.45
C LEU A 73 -15.24 1.26 1.68
N ALA A 74 -14.93 -0.02 1.52
CA ALA A 74 -13.79 -0.47 0.73
C ALA A 74 -13.89 0.02 -0.72
N LYS A 75 -15.05 -0.18 -1.37
CA LYS A 75 -15.29 0.29 -2.74
C LYS A 75 -15.17 1.81 -2.87
N ALA A 76 -15.72 2.57 -1.91
CA ALA A 76 -15.61 4.03 -1.89
C ALA A 76 -14.15 4.47 -1.74
N SER A 77 -13.39 3.80 -0.88
CA SER A 77 -11.97 4.10 -0.65
C SER A 77 -11.12 3.90 -1.90
N TYR A 78 -11.33 2.78 -2.61
CA TYR A 78 -10.65 2.54 -3.90
C TYR A 78 -11.06 3.52 -4.99
N ARG A 79 -12.35 3.92 -5.06
CA ARG A 79 -12.78 4.93 -6.04
C ARG A 79 -12.08 6.28 -5.85
N ILE A 80 -11.88 6.67 -4.60
CA ILE A 80 -11.15 7.91 -4.27
C ILE A 80 -9.67 7.74 -4.56
N ALA A 81 -9.06 6.60 -4.22
CA ALA A 81 -7.67 6.28 -4.59
C ALA A 81 -7.45 6.36 -6.11
N ASP A 82 -8.34 5.75 -6.90
CA ASP A 82 -8.29 5.80 -8.36
C ASP A 82 -8.45 7.25 -8.89
N ALA A 83 -9.25 8.08 -8.21
CA ALA A 83 -9.38 9.49 -8.55
C ALA A 83 -8.10 10.28 -8.25
N MET A 84 -7.41 9.97 -7.15
CA MET A 84 -6.11 10.56 -6.82
C MET A 84 -5.03 10.19 -7.84
N LEU A 85 -5.01 8.93 -8.30
CA LEU A 85 -4.10 8.48 -9.36
C LEU A 85 -4.41 9.17 -10.70
N ARG A 86 -5.68 9.28 -11.09
CA ARG A 86 -6.10 10.05 -12.29
C ARG A 86 -5.65 11.50 -12.21
N ALA A 87 -5.81 12.15 -11.06
CA ALA A 87 -5.38 13.53 -10.87
C ALA A 87 -3.86 13.71 -11.01
N ARG A 88 -3.07 12.66 -10.78
CA ARG A 88 -1.62 12.63 -10.98
C ARG A 88 -1.19 12.27 -12.42
N GLY A 89 -2.12 11.85 -13.28
CA GLY A 89 -1.80 11.29 -14.60
C GLY A 89 -1.29 9.84 -14.57
N GLU A 90 -1.56 9.12 -13.48
CA GLU A 90 -1.09 7.76 -13.20
C GLU A 90 -2.20 6.71 -13.30
N ALA A 91 -3.34 7.04 -13.94
CA ALA A 91 -4.48 6.14 -14.10
C ALA A 91 -4.95 6.08 -15.56
#